data_AF-A0A5N9HZW0-F1
#
_entry.id   AF-A0A5N9HZW0-F1
#
_cell.length_a   1.000
_cell.length_b   1.000
_cell.length_c   1.000
_cell.angle_alpha   90.00
_cell.angle_beta   90.00
_cell.angle_gamma   90.00
#
_symmetry.space_group_name_H-M   'P 1'
#
loop_
_entity.id
_entity.type
_entity.pdbx_description
1 polymer ?
#
loop_
_entity_poly.entity_id
_entity_poly.type
_entity_poly.pdbx_seq_one_letter_code
_entity_poly.pdbx_strand_id
1 'polypeptide(L)'
;VTDTSPSKRAVTQWAEELLPKNTVFVGGNPLTGASVKEQKDASGHIFHDAKWAVVASPSADHNSIKTLTDLIESIDAKPVFMDPDEHDSFSAATTGLPAVVATALMNAVSTSPSWSEISRFVGMEFDQMTAPASAEPSSSQSAAVTNSDMLAHWIDQVMERLRSMREALLDDEERFASDGILSDSFVQAWEQRARLEAGIADRRPDTSANTDIPSSSESMMSLFFGSRVAGVMSGGKEKKRDATKYDRRKLN
;
A
#
# COMPACT_ATOMS: atom_id res chain seq x y z
N VAL A 1 14.14 -22.15 12.95
CA VAL A 1 14.16 -22.03 11.47
C VAL A 1 13.37 -20.79 11.08
N THR A 2 13.81 -20.06 10.06
CA THR A 2 13.09 -18.90 9.50
C THR A 2 13.15 -18.93 7.99
N ASP A 3 12.46 -18.00 7.33
CA ASP A 3 12.37 -17.88 5.88
C ASP A 3 12.28 -16.40 5.45
N THR A 4 12.15 -16.16 4.14
CA THR A 4 11.95 -14.83 3.54
C THR A 4 10.81 -14.81 2.53
N SER A 5 9.87 -15.76 2.60
CA SER A 5 8.77 -15.90 1.64
C SER A 5 7.75 -14.76 1.77
N PRO A 6 7.16 -14.30 0.66
CA PRO A 6 6.04 -13.36 0.67
C PRO A 6 4.67 -14.00 0.97
N SER A 7 4.61 -15.32 1.22
CA SER A 7 3.35 -16.05 1.50
C SER A 7 3.45 -16.77 2.86
N LYS A 8 2.89 -16.16 3.90
CA LYS A 8 3.05 -16.62 5.28
C LYS A 8 2.06 -17.70 5.69
N ARG A 9 0.83 -17.72 5.16
CA ARG A 9 -0.14 -18.81 5.42
C ARG A 9 0.42 -20.14 4.93
N ALA A 10 0.81 -20.20 3.66
CA ALA A 10 1.33 -21.42 3.04
C ALA A 10 2.62 -21.92 3.70
N VAL A 11 3.60 -21.04 3.92
CA VAL A 11 4.88 -21.45 4.52
C VAL A 11 4.73 -21.88 5.98
N THR A 12 3.86 -21.21 6.75
CA THR A 12 3.60 -21.62 8.14
C THR A 12 2.96 -23.00 8.18
N GLN A 13 1.98 -23.27 7.31
CA GLN A 13 1.38 -24.59 7.19
C GLN A 13 2.41 -25.67 6.80
N TRP A 14 3.23 -25.41 5.78
CA TRP A 14 4.28 -26.36 5.37
C TRP A 14 5.31 -26.59 6.46
N ALA A 15 5.66 -25.56 7.24
CA ALA A 15 6.57 -25.70 8.36
C ALA A 15 5.98 -26.63 9.43
N GLU A 16 4.69 -26.51 9.74
CA GLU A 16 4.00 -27.41 10.68
C GLU A 16 3.92 -28.86 10.18
N GLU A 17 3.72 -29.05 8.88
CA GLU A 17 3.58 -30.38 8.26
C GLU A 17 4.93 -31.11 8.06
N LEU A 18 5.98 -30.36 7.69
CA LEU A 18 7.23 -30.93 7.19
C LEU A 18 8.38 -30.87 8.19
N LEU A 19 8.38 -29.93 9.14
CA LEU A 19 9.47 -29.83 10.10
C LEU A 19 9.34 -30.87 11.23
N PRO A 20 10.46 -31.38 11.75
CA PRO A 20 10.44 -32.22 12.94
C PRO A 20 9.75 -31.52 14.11
N LYS A 21 8.98 -32.26 14.92
CA LYS A 21 8.19 -31.71 16.06
C LYS A 21 9.00 -30.93 17.10
N ASN A 22 10.31 -31.13 17.16
CA ASN A 22 11.23 -30.42 18.05
C ASN A 22 11.87 -29.17 17.40
N THR A 23 11.39 -28.75 16.23
CA THR A 23 11.89 -27.59 15.49
C THR A 23 10.91 -26.43 15.65
N VAL A 24 11.43 -25.27 16.08
CA VAL A 24 10.65 -24.02 16.13
C VAL A 24 10.81 -23.28 14.80
N PHE A 25 9.69 -22.88 14.22
CA PHE A 25 9.62 -22.04 13.03
C PHE A 25 9.10 -20.64 13.38
N VAL A 26 9.78 -19.62 12.89
CA VAL A 26 9.35 -18.21 12.96
C VAL A 26 9.45 -17.64 11.55
N GLY A 27 8.32 -17.32 10.95
CA GLY A 27 8.25 -16.82 9.58
C GLY A 27 8.80 -15.41 9.46
N GLY A 28 9.52 -15.14 8.36
CA GLY A 28 10.10 -13.83 8.06
C GLY A 28 9.74 -13.37 6.65
N ASN A 29 9.49 -12.07 6.45
CA ASN A 29 9.42 -11.48 5.11
C ASN A 29 10.02 -10.07 5.09
N PRO A 30 11.19 -9.86 4.48
CA PRO A 30 11.75 -8.53 4.27
C PRO A 30 10.87 -7.71 3.31
N LEU A 31 10.35 -6.57 3.77
CA LEU A 31 9.53 -5.65 2.99
C LEU A 31 10.40 -4.52 2.42
N THR A 32 11.43 -4.91 1.66
CA THR A 32 12.47 -3.98 1.16
C THR A 32 12.04 -3.22 -0.09
N GLY A 33 11.07 -3.75 -0.84
CA GLY A 33 10.71 -3.25 -2.18
C GLY A 33 11.84 -3.39 -3.21
N ALA A 34 12.97 -4.02 -2.86
CA ALA A 34 14.10 -4.20 -3.74
C ALA A 34 13.81 -5.33 -4.75
N SER A 35 14.06 -5.06 -6.04
CA SER A 35 14.01 -6.07 -7.09
C SER A 35 15.39 -6.71 -7.24
N VAL A 36 15.67 -7.73 -6.44
CA VAL A 36 16.90 -8.54 -6.55
C VAL A 36 16.59 -9.72 -7.47
N LYS A 37 17.14 -9.70 -8.70
CA LYS A 37 16.89 -10.75 -9.72
C LYS A 37 18.02 -11.76 -9.76
N GLU A 38 19.26 -11.31 -9.60
CA GLU A 38 20.44 -12.16 -9.64
C GLU A 38 21.27 -12.02 -8.36
N GLN A 39 22.09 -13.04 -8.06
CA GLN A 39 22.99 -13.02 -6.91
C GLN A 39 23.95 -11.81 -6.93
N LYS A 40 24.34 -11.33 -8.12
CA LYS A 40 25.19 -10.14 -8.28
C LYS A 40 24.51 -8.83 -7.83
N ASP A 41 23.17 -8.81 -7.77
CA ASP A 41 22.38 -7.65 -7.35
C ASP A 41 22.20 -7.62 -5.83
N ALA A 42 22.67 -8.66 -5.11
CA ALA A 42 22.55 -8.75 -3.67
C ALA A 42 23.39 -7.67 -2.97
N SER A 43 22.75 -6.93 -2.08
CA SER A 43 23.39 -5.90 -1.27
C SER A 43 22.80 -5.91 0.13
N GLY A 44 23.63 -5.83 1.17
CA GLY A 44 23.12 -5.69 2.55
C GLY A 44 22.31 -4.42 2.74
N HIS A 45 22.54 -3.40 1.90
CA HIS A 45 21.81 -2.13 1.96
C HIS A 45 20.31 -2.27 1.65
N ILE A 46 19.87 -3.35 1.00
CA ILE A 46 18.45 -3.56 0.71
C ILE A 46 17.61 -3.67 1.99
N PHE A 47 18.23 -4.01 3.13
CA PHE A 47 17.53 -4.17 4.41
C PHE A 47 17.57 -2.91 5.28
N HIS A 48 18.39 -1.92 4.94
CA HIS A 48 18.57 -0.73 5.77
C HIS A 48 17.27 0.07 5.88
N ASP A 49 16.82 0.32 7.12
CA ASP A 49 15.55 0.95 7.47
C ASP A 49 14.28 0.24 6.93
N ALA A 50 14.43 -0.94 6.31
CA ALA A 50 13.33 -1.71 5.75
C ALA A 50 12.51 -2.35 6.88
N LYS A 51 11.19 -2.43 6.68
CA LYS A 51 10.34 -3.23 7.57
C LYS A 51 10.59 -4.71 7.27
N TRP A 52 10.54 -5.55 8.29
CA TRP A 52 10.62 -7.00 8.14
C TRP A 52 9.48 -7.64 8.91
N ALA A 53 8.54 -8.25 8.20
CA ALA A 53 7.40 -8.92 8.81
C ALA A 53 7.86 -10.18 9.56
N VAL A 54 7.46 -10.30 10.82
CA VAL A 54 7.73 -11.45 11.68
C VAL A 54 6.41 -12.13 12.01
N VAL A 55 6.27 -13.38 11.58
CA VAL A 55 5.09 -14.22 11.82
C VAL A 55 5.49 -15.34 12.76
N ALA A 56 5.20 -15.16 14.04
CA ALA A 56 5.51 -16.15 15.06
C ALA A 56 4.38 -17.19 15.17
N SER A 57 4.73 -18.48 15.13
CA SER A 57 3.78 -19.54 15.49
C SER A 57 3.40 -19.42 16.97
N PRO A 58 2.18 -19.80 17.38
CA PRO A 58 1.82 -19.91 18.80
C PRO A 58 2.75 -20.82 19.61
N SER A 59 3.44 -21.75 18.95
CA SER A 59 4.41 -22.66 19.57
C SER A 59 5.82 -22.07 19.70
N ALA A 60 6.07 -20.89 19.13
CA ALA A 60 7.39 -20.28 19.13
C ALA A 60 7.76 -19.76 20.51
N ASP A 61 8.89 -20.22 21.03
CA ASP A 61 9.41 -19.74 22.31
C ASP A 61 10.05 -18.35 22.18
N HIS A 62 10.11 -17.65 23.31
CA HIS A 62 10.65 -16.29 23.38
C HIS A 62 12.09 -16.18 22.85
N ASN A 63 12.94 -17.20 23.05
CA ASN A 63 14.33 -17.14 22.59
C ASN A 63 14.40 -17.26 21.07
N SER A 64 13.56 -18.10 20.46
CA SER A 64 13.47 -18.21 19.00
C SER A 64 13.02 -16.90 18.34
N ILE A 65 11.99 -16.26 18.90
CA ILE A 65 11.52 -14.95 18.42
C ILE A 65 12.61 -13.89 18.60
N LYS A 66 13.21 -13.82 19.80
CA LYS A 66 14.27 -12.86 20.10
C LYS A 66 15.49 -13.03 19.18
N THR A 67 15.87 -14.27 18.88
CA THR A 67 17.00 -14.55 17.97
C THR A 67 16.74 -13.98 16.58
N LEU A 68 15.51 -14.10 16.07
CA LEU A 68 15.15 -13.53 14.77
C LEU A 68 15.09 -12.00 14.82
N THR A 69 14.49 -11.41 15.86
CA THR A 69 14.43 -9.94 15.96
C THR A 69 15.80 -9.31 16.13
N ASP A 70 16.68 -9.90 16.95
CA ASP A 70 18.06 -9.45 17.11
C ASP A 70 18.82 -9.49 15.76
N LEU A 71 18.59 -10.54 14.96
CA LEU A 71 19.16 -10.64 13.62
C LEU A 71 18.66 -9.52 12.70
N ILE A 72 17.35 -9.30 12.66
CA ILE A 72 16.72 -8.25 11.84
C ILE A 72 17.25 -6.86 12.22
N GLU A 73 17.33 -6.57 13.52
CA GLU A 73 17.84 -5.29 14.01
C GLU A 73 19.34 -5.12 13.75
N SER A 74 20.13 -6.20 13.78
CA SER A 74 21.57 -6.15 13.51
C SER A 74 21.95 -5.73 12.08
N ILE A 75 20.98 -5.78 11.15
CA ILE A 75 21.12 -5.36 9.76
C ILE A 75 20.35 -4.06 9.45
N ASP A 76 20.03 -3.27 10.49
CA ASP A 76 19.27 -2.02 10.45
C ASP A 76 17.83 -2.16 9.90
N ALA A 77 17.27 -3.36 9.87
CA ALA A 77 15.87 -3.57 9.54
C ALA A 77 14.98 -3.44 10.79
N LYS A 78 13.69 -3.19 10.58
CA LYS A 78 12.70 -2.96 11.64
C LYS A 78 11.70 -4.11 11.70
N PRO A 79 11.72 -4.95 12.75
CA PRO A 79 10.76 -6.05 12.86
C PRO A 79 9.34 -5.51 13.03
N VAL A 80 8.38 -6.11 12.33
CA VAL A 80 6.95 -5.82 12.44
C VAL A 80 6.21 -7.14 12.65
N PHE A 81 5.60 -7.30 13.82
CA PHE A 81 4.84 -8.50 14.13
C PHE A 81 3.46 -8.46 13.50
N MET A 82 3.04 -9.58 12.94
CA MET A 82 1.71 -9.72 12.35
C MET A 82 1.28 -11.18 12.25
N ASP A 83 -0.03 -11.40 12.14
CA ASP A 83 -0.61 -12.70 11.89
C ASP A 83 -0.41 -13.11 10.41
N PRO A 84 -0.34 -14.43 10.10
CA PRO A 84 -0.13 -14.89 8.73
C PRO A 84 -1.24 -14.43 7.78
N ASP A 85 -2.50 -14.42 8.23
CA ASP A 85 -3.64 -13.95 7.43
C ASP A 85 -3.60 -12.44 7.19
N GLU A 86 -3.18 -11.66 8.19
CA GLU A 86 -3.00 -10.21 8.05
C GLU A 86 -1.89 -9.88 7.03
N HIS A 87 -0.75 -10.57 7.14
CA HIS A 87 0.36 -10.45 6.21
C HIS A 87 -0.07 -10.73 4.77
N ASP A 88 -0.68 -11.88 4.55
CA ASP A 88 -1.06 -12.32 3.21
C ASP A 88 -2.18 -11.45 2.64
N SER A 89 -3.07 -10.91 3.48
CA SER A 89 -4.09 -9.95 3.04
C SER A 89 -3.46 -8.65 2.50
N PHE A 90 -2.47 -8.11 3.20
CA PHE A 90 -1.76 -6.91 2.77
C PHE A 90 -0.89 -7.19 1.53
N SER A 91 -0.23 -8.35 1.48
CA SER A 91 0.58 -8.80 0.34
C SER A 91 -0.27 -8.96 -0.93
N ALA A 92 -1.49 -9.52 -0.80
CA ALA A 92 -2.44 -9.62 -1.90
C ALA A 92 -2.80 -8.24 -2.46
N ALA A 93 -3.10 -7.27 -1.60
CA ALA A 93 -3.48 -5.92 -2.01
C ALA A 93 -2.33 -5.12 -2.65
N THR A 94 -1.12 -5.25 -2.09
CA THR A 94 0.00 -4.33 -2.40
C THR A 94 1.03 -4.90 -3.37
N THR A 95 1.06 -6.22 -3.57
CA THR A 95 2.02 -6.89 -4.47
C THR A 95 1.31 -7.80 -5.46
N GLY A 96 0.44 -8.69 -4.99
CA GLY A 96 -0.26 -9.66 -5.83
C GLY A 96 -1.19 -8.98 -6.85
N LEU A 97 -2.04 -8.05 -6.38
CA LEU A 97 -2.97 -7.33 -7.23
C LEU A 97 -2.24 -6.49 -8.29
N PRO A 98 -1.23 -5.65 -7.97
CA PRO A 98 -0.44 -4.96 -9.00
C PRO A 98 0.17 -5.89 -10.05
N ALA A 99 0.70 -7.06 -9.67
CA ALA A 99 1.25 -8.03 -10.62
C ALA A 99 0.19 -8.58 -11.57
N VAL A 100 -1.00 -8.93 -11.06
CA VAL A 100 -2.11 -9.42 -11.89
C VAL A 100 -2.66 -8.33 -12.80
N VAL A 101 -2.84 -7.11 -12.30
CA VAL A 101 -3.34 -5.99 -13.11
C VAL A 101 -2.35 -5.63 -14.22
N ALA A 102 -1.04 -5.58 -13.91
CA ALA A 102 0.01 -5.37 -14.90
C ALA A 102 -0.01 -6.45 -15.99
N THR A 103 -0.15 -7.73 -15.59
CA THR A 103 -0.22 -8.87 -16.51
C THR A 103 -1.47 -8.79 -17.40
N ALA A 104 -2.63 -8.49 -16.83
CA ALA A 104 -3.87 -8.33 -17.56
C ALA A 104 -3.80 -7.18 -18.56
N LEU A 105 -3.25 -6.03 -18.16
CA LEU A 105 -3.05 -4.86 -19.02
C LEU A 105 -2.11 -5.18 -20.18
N MET A 106 -0.95 -5.77 -19.89
CA MET A 106 0.03 -6.15 -20.91
C MET A 106 -0.58 -7.11 -21.94
N ASN A 107 -1.25 -8.17 -21.48
CA ASN A 107 -1.88 -9.17 -22.35
C ASN A 107 -3.03 -8.58 -23.17
N ALA A 108 -3.87 -7.73 -22.58
CA ALA A 108 -4.99 -7.11 -23.29
C ALA A 108 -4.52 -6.25 -24.46
N VAL A 109 -3.42 -5.50 -24.28
CA VAL A 109 -2.89 -4.63 -25.32
C VAL A 109 -2.05 -5.40 -26.34
N SER A 110 -1.20 -6.34 -25.91
CA SER A 110 -0.31 -7.09 -26.81
C SER A 110 -1.00 -8.14 -27.68
N THR A 111 -2.20 -8.58 -27.30
CA THR A 111 -3.02 -9.51 -28.10
C THR A 111 -3.80 -8.82 -29.21
N SER A 112 -3.78 -7.49 -29.27
CA SER A 112 -4.36 -6.73 -30.38
C SER A 112 -3.65 -7.05 -31.70
N PRO A 113 -4.38 -7.24 -32.81
CA PRO A 113 -3.77 -7.36 -34.15
C PRO A 113 -2.90 -6.15 -34.53
N SER A 114 -3.15 -4.99 -33.92
CA SER A 114 -2.41 -3.74 -34.14
C SER A 114 -1.30 -3.50 -33.11
N TRP A 115 -0.85 -4.54 -32.39
CA TRP A 115 0.20 -4.38 -31.37
C TRP A 115 1.48 -3.74 -31.93
N SER A 116 1.82 -4.03 -33.19
CA SER A 116 3.02 -3.46 -33.83
C SER A 116 2.97 -1.94 -33.99
N GLU A 117 1.77 -1.38 -34.13
CA GLU A 117 1.51 0.05 -34.20
C GLU A 117 1.34 0.63 -32.80
N ILE A 118 0.57 -0.04 -31.93
CA ILE A 118 0.31 0.40 -30.55
C ILE A 118 1.62 0.52 -29.76
N SER A 119 2.53 -0.44 -29.90
CA SER A 119 3.84 -0.43 -29.23
C SER A 119 4.67 0.81 -29.53
N ARG A 120 4.42 1.52 -30.64
CA ARG A 120 5.09 2.80 -30.97
C ARG A 120 4.57 3.99 -30.15
N PHE A 121 3.43 3.83 -29.51
CA PHE A 121 2.81 4.83 -28.62
C PHE A 121 3.02 4.51 -27.14
N VAL A 122 3.69 3.40 -26.81
CA VAL A 122 4.03 3.07 -25.43
C VAL A 122 4.94 4.17 -24.87
N GLY A 123 4.51 4.74 -23.75
CA GLY A 123 5.22 5.78 -23.00
C GLY A 123 5.46 5.36 -21.55
N MET A 124 6.02 6.29 -20.78
CA MET A 124 6.44 6.06 -19.39
C MET A 124 5.31 5.51 -18.51
N GLU A 125 4.08 5.98 -18.69
CA GLU A 125 2.93 5.59 -17.89
C GLU A 125 2.58 4.11 -18.11
N PHE A 126 2.58 3.66 -19.36
CA PHE A 126 2.33 2.25 -19.68
C PHE A 126 3.45 1.35 -19.15
N ASP A 127 4.70 1.77 -19.32
CA ASP A 127 5.85 1.04 -18.79
C ASP A 127 5.80 0.93 -17.26
N GLN A 128 5.46 2.01 -16.55
CA GLN A 128 5.31 1.98 -15.09
C GLN A 128 4.18 1.07 -14.62
N MET A 129 3.02 1.10 -15.29
CA MET A 129 1.89 0.24 -14.93
C MET A 129 2.12 -1.24 -15.26
N THR A 130 2.92 -1.54 -16.30
CA THR A 130 3.18 -2.92 -16.75
C THR A 130 4.51 -3.48 -16.24
N ALA A 131 5.37 -2.69 -15.61
CA ALA A 131 6.65 -3.14 -15.07
C ALA A 131 6.58 -4.43 -14.23
N PRO A 132 5.57 -4.65 -13.36
CA PRO A 132 5.44 -5.91 -12.61
C PRO A 132 5.29 -7.16 -13.50
N ALA A 133 4.75 -7.03 -14.71
CA ALA A 133 4.60 -8.15 -15.65
C ALA A 133 5.93 -8.69 -16.20
N SER A 134 7.04 -7.99 -15.93
CA SER A 134 8.41 -8.46 -16.26
C SER A 134 9.00 -9.39 -15.19
N ALA A 135 8.24 -9.74 -14.16
CA ALA A 135 8.63 -10.73 -13.16
C ALA A 135 8.67 -12.15 -13.76
N GLU A 136 9.43 -13.04 -13.12
CA GLU A 136 9.51 -14.43 -13.56
C GLU A 136 8.11 -15.11 -13.45
N PRO A 137 7.57 -15.69 -14.55
CA PRO A 137 6.20 -16.22 -14.54
C PRO A 137 5.96 -17.30 -13.50
N SER A 138 6.93 -18.19 -13.29
CA SER A 138 6.81 -19.27 -12.30
C SER A 138 6.66 -18.72 -10.87
N SER A 139 7.46 -17.71 -10.49
CA SER A 139 7.33 -17.03 -9.20
C SER A 139 5.99 -16.31 -9.04
N SER A 140 5.54 -15.63 -10.09
CA SER A 140 4.26 -14.90 -10.09
C SER A 140 3.08 -15.86 -9.92
N GLN A 141 3.10 -17.00 -10.62
CA GLN A 141 2.09 -18.04 -10.50
C GLN A 141 2.08 -18.64 -9.08
N SER A 142 3.25 -18.99 -8.54
CA SER A 142 3.34 -19.54 -7.19
C SER A 142 2.77 -18.59 -6.13
N ALA A 143 3.14 -17.30 -6.19
CA ALA A 143 2.61 -16.29 -5.28
C ALA A 143 1.08 -16.20 -5.36
N ALA A 144 0.54 -16.13 -6.58
CA ALA A 144 -0.91 -16.06 -6.81
C ALA A 144 -1.66 -17.29 -6.28
N VAL A 145 -1.13 -18.50 -6.51
CA VAL A 145 -1.77 -19.75 -6.05
C VAL A 145 -1.78 -19.84 -4.53
N THR A 146 -0.69 -19.47 -3.86
CA THR A 146 -0.58 -19.55 -2.39
C THR A 146 -1.48 -18.57 -1.63
N ASN A 147 -2.08 -17.60 -2.32
CA ASN A 147 -2.90 -16.55 -1.71
C ASN A 147 -4.13 -16.21 -2.58
N SER A 148 -4.67 -17.23 -3.24
CA SER A 148 -5.65 -17.08 -4.33
C SER A 148 -7.00 -16.52 -3.87
N ASP A 149 -7.46 -16.87 -2.66
CA ASP A 149 -8.70 -16.38 -2.08
C ASP A 149 -8.68 -14.87 -1.82
N MET A 150 -7.61 -14.37 -1.19
CA MET A 150 -7.44 -12.95 -0.91
C MET A 150 -7.13 -12.14 -2.17
N LEU A 151 -6.36 -12.72 -3.10
CA LEU A 151 -6.09 -12.10 -4.39
C LEU A 151 -7.35 -11.98 -5.24
N ALA A 152 -8.20 -13.02 -5.28
CA ALA A 152 -9.48 -12.99 -5.99
C ALA A 152 -10.39 -11.87 -5.47
N HIS A 153 -10.48 -11.71 -4.14
CA HIS A 153 -11.23 -10.60 -3.55
C HIS A 153 -10.78 -9.24 -4.10
N TRP A 154 -9.47 -8.98 -4.12
CA TRP A 154 -8.93 -7.72 -4.62
C TRP A 154 -9.10 -7.51 -6.13
N ILE A 155 -9.04 -8.60 -6.91
CA ILE A 155 -9.35 -8.57 -8.34
C ILE A 155 -10.81 -8.13 -8.55
N ASP A 156 -11.75 -8.68 -7.78
CA ASP A 156 -13.17 -8.31 -7.87
C ASP A 156 -13.38 -6.83 -7.54
N GLN A 157 -12.69 -6.30 -6.52
CA GLN A 157 -12.75 -4.87 -6.17
C GLN A 157 -12.29 -3.97 -7.33
N VAL A 158 -11.20 -4.33 -8.02
CA VAL A 158 -10.73 -3.58 -9.20
C VAL A 158 -11.70 -3.71 -10.36
N MET A 159 -12.22 -4.91 -10.61
CA MET A 159 -13.20 -5.15 -11.69
C MET A 159 -14.47 -4.32 -11.49
N GLU A 160 -14.97 -4.20 -10.26
CA GLU A 160 -16.11 -3.36 -9.93
C GLU A 160 -15.83 -1.88 -10.30
N ARG A 161 -14.68 -1.33 -9.88
CA ARG A 161 -14.31 0.06 -10.18
C ARG A 161 -14.12 0.30 -11.68
N LEU A 162 -13.45 -0.61 -12.39
CA LEU A 162 -13.26 -0.52 -13.84
C LEU A 162 -14.59 -0.59 -14.59
N ARG A 163 -15.54 -1.42 -14.15
CA ARG A 163 -16.89 -1.49 -14.74
C ARG A 163 -17.63 -0.17 -14.56
N SER A 164 -17.67 0.37 -13.34
CA SER A 164 -18.34 1.65 -13.09
C SER A 164 -17.72 2.79 -13.90
N MET A 165 -16.39 2.86 -14.00
CA MET A 165 -15.72 3.87 -14.84
C MET A 165 -16.04 3.68 -16.33
N ARG A 166 -16.10 2.43 -16.80
CA ARG A 166 -16.46 2.12 -18.19
C ARG A 166 -17.90 2.53 -18.50
N GLU A 167 -18.83 2.28 -17.60
CA GLU A 167 -20.24 2.66 -17.75
C GLU A 167 -20.37 4.19 -17.81
N ALA A 168 -19.74 4.92 -16.88
CA ALA A 168 -19.73 6.38 -16.87
C ALA A 168 -19.08 6.99 -18.13
N LEU A 169 -18.08 6.33 -18.74
CA LEU A 169 -17.46 6.78 -19.99
C LEU A 169 -18.38 6.64 -21.20
N LEU A 170 -19.30 5.67 -21.19
CA LEU A 170 -20.22 5.38 -22.30
C LEU A 170 -21.53 6.15 -22.18
N ASP A 171 -21.83 6.72 -21.02
CA ASP A 171 -22.98 7.58 -20.79
C ASP A 171 -22.69 9.02 -21.26
N ASP A 172 -23.57 9.56 -22.11
CA ASP A 172 -23.40 10.89 -22.72
C ASP A 172 -23.50 12.04 -21.69
N GLU A 173 -24.30 11.86 -20.64
CA GLU A 173 -24.52 12.85 -19.58
C GLU A 173 -23.42 12.74 -18.52
N GLU A 174 -23.05 11.53 -18.11
CA GLU A 174 -22.07 11.33 -17.03
C GLU A 174 -20.62 11.61 -17.44
N ARG A 175 -20.22 11.31 -18.69
CA ARG A 175 -18.79 11.35 -19.08
C ARG A 175 -18.13 12.73 -18.96
N PHE A 176 -18.93 13.81 -18.94
CA PHE A 176 -18.47 15.19 -18.76
C PHE A 176 -18.97 15.82 -17.45
N ALA A 177 -19.72 15.10 -16.62
CA ALA A 177 -20.22 15.62 -15.37
C ALA A 177 -19.08 15.79 -14.36
N SER A 178 -18.87 17.03 -13.90
CA SER A 178 -17.85 17.37 -12.89
C SER A 178 -18.03 16.66 -11.55
N ASP A 179 -19.26 16.21 -11.26
CA ASP A 179 -19.71 15.48 -10.08
C ASP A 179 -20.20 14.06 -10.41
N GLY A 180 -19.94 13.58 -11.64
CA GLY A 180 -20.25 12.22 -12.07
C GLY A 180 -19.25 11.18 -11.54
N ILE A 181 -19.60 9.90 -11.70
CA ILE A 181 -18.84 8.74 -11.22
C ILE A 181 -17.37 8.77 -11.69
N LEU A 182 -17.15 9.17 -12.94
CA LEU A 182 -15.81 9.22 -13.54
C LEU A 182 -14.93 10.28 -12.85
N SER A 183 -15.44 11.50 -12.71
CA SER A 183 -14.75 12.60 -12.03
C SER A 183 -14.45 12.26 -10.57
N ASP A 184 -15.45 11.72 -9.86
CA ASP A 184 -15.31 11.30 -8.47
C ASP A 184 -14.25 10.21 -8.29
N SER A 185 -14.19 9.24 -9.21
CA SER A 185 -13.17 8.19 -9.21
C SER A 185 -11.76 8.77 -9.32
N PHE A 186 -11.55 9.73 -10.23
CA PHE A 186 -10.25 10.39 -10.39
C PHE A 186 -9.88 11.26 -9.17
N VAL A 187 -10.83 12.02 -8.63
CA VAL A 187 -10.61 12.83 -7.43
C VAL A 187 -10.23 11.95 -6.25
N GLN A 188 -10.98 10.88 -6.01
CA GLN A 188 -10.70 9.96 -4.92
C GLN A 188 -9.30 9.34 -5.06
N ALA A 189 -8.95 8.86 -6.26
CA ALA A 189 -7.62 8.30 -6.51
C ALA A 189 -6.51 9.33 -6.26
N TRP A 190 -6.68 10.57 -6.75
CA TRP A 190 -5.73 11.65 -6.55
C TRP A 190 -5.52 11.97 -5.07
N GLU A 191 -6.60 12.10 -4.30
CA GLU A 191 -6.52 12.41 -2.87
C GLU A 191 -5.85 11.29 -2.07
N GLN A 192 -6.20 10.03 -2.35
CA GLN A 192 -5.58 8.89 -1.65
C GLN A 192 -4.09 8.76 -1.98
N ARG A 193 -3.71 9.04 -3.23
CA ARG A 193 -2.30 9.08 -3.61
C ARG A 193 -1.54 10.19 -2.89
N ALA A 194 -2.10 11.41 -2.83
CA ALA A 194 -1.51 12.51 -2.09
C ALA A 194 -1.35 12.21 -0.59
N ARG A 195 -2.31 11.49 0.01
CA ARG A 195 -2.23 11.05 1.42
C ARG A 195 -1.13 10.01 1.64
N LEU A 196 -1.01 9.06 0.71
CA LEU A 196 0.05 8.05 0.75
C LEU A 196 1.44 8.71 0.70
N GLU A 197 1.63 9.67 -0.21
CA GLU A 197 2.89 10.42 -0.35
C GLU A 197 3.20 11.29 0.87
N ALA A 198 2.17 11.83 1.53
CA ALA A 198 2.32 12.57 2.78
C ALA A 198 2.55 11.68 4.01
N GLY A 199 2.42 10.35 3.88
CA GLY A 199 2.53 9.41 5.00
C GLY A 199 1.34 9.42 5.97
N ILE A 200 0.18 9.93 5.55
CA ILE A 200 -1.03 10.13 6.38
C ILE A 200 -2.17 9.23 5.88
N ALA A 201 -1.83 8.00 5.48
CA ALA A 201 -2.81 7.05 4.95
C ALA A 201 -3.89 6.69 6.00
N ASP A 202 -3.56 6.76 7.30
CA ASP A 202 -4.50 6.53 8.39
C ASP A 202 -5.15 7.84 8.85
N ARG A 203 -6.48 7.87 8.78
CA ARG A 203 -7.30 8.91 9.41
C ARG A 203 -8.09 8.31 10.57
N ARG A 204 -7.44 7.60 11.48
CA ARG A 204 -7.86 7.74 12.88
C ARG A 204 -7.69 9.23 13.22
N PRO A 205 -8.74 9.94 13.65
CA PRO A 205 -8.56 11.31 14.10
C PRO A 205 -7.48 11.27 15.16
N ASP A 206 -6.38 11.96 14.88
CA ASP A 206 -5.27 12.08 15.79
C ASP A 206 -5.78 12.76 17.06
N THR A 207 -6.15 11.97 18.07
CA THR A 207 -6.46 12.48 19.40
C THR A 207 -5.21 13.05 20.08
N SER A 208 -4.04 12.95 19.44
CA SER A 208 -2.78 13.57 19.84
C SER A 208 -2.38 14.77 18.99
N ALA A 209 -3.26 15.26 18.10
CA ALA A 209 -3.12 16.63 17.61
C ALA A 209 -3.23 17.54 18.84
N ASN A 210 -2.07 17.95 19.36
CA ASN A 210 -1.90 18.95 20.39
C ASN A 210 -2.99 19.98 20.22
N THR A 211 -3.93 20.00 21.16
CA THR A 211 -4.78 21.16 21.34
C THR A 211 -3.79 22.26 21.67
N ASP A 212 -3.48 23.11 20.68
CA ASP A 212 -2.59 24.27 20.83
C ASP A 212 -2.98 24.95 22.15
N ILE A 213 -2.15 24.79 23.19
CA ILE A 213 -2.40 25.45 24.47
C ILE A 213 -2.35 26.93 24.14
N PRO A 214 -3.45 27.69 24.36
CA PRO A 214 -3.48 29.08 23.98
C PRO A 214 -2.33 29.79 24.69
N SER A 215 -1.61 30.64 23.98
CA SER A 215 -0.55 31.44 24.58
C SER A 215 -1.10 32.23 25.77
N SER A 216 -0.26 32.61 26.73
CA SER A 216 -0.70 33.39 27.89
C SER A 216 -1.42 34.68 27.50
N SER A 217 -1.08 35.25 26.33
CA SER A 217 -1.77 36.40 25.75
C SER A 217 -3.16 36.09 25.21
N GLU A 218 -3.36 34.94 24.56
CA GLU A 218 -4.66 34.49 24.05
C GLU A 218 -5.58 34.08 25.21
N SER A 219 -5.03 33.43 26.23
CA SER A 219 -5.76 33.08 27.45
C SER A 219 -6.25 34.34 28.18
N MET A 220 -5.39 35.35 28.37
CA MET A 220 -5.81 36.64 28.94
C MET A 220 -6.87 37.34 28.08
N MET A 221 -6.68 37.42 26.76
CA MET A 221 -7.68 38.04 25.88
C MET A 221 -9.05 37.35 25.96
N SER A 222 -9.06 36.01 26.04
CA SER A 222 -10.30 35.24 26.12
C SER A 222 -11.09 35.52 27.40
N LEU A 223 -10.40 35.85 28.51
CA LEU A 223 -11.01 36.24 29.78
C LEU A 223 -11.65 37.64 29.72
N PHE A 224 -11.07 38.56 28.94
CA PHE A 224 -11.56 39.95 28.87
C PHE A 224 -12.61 40.18 27.77
N PHE A 225 -12.51 39.49 26.63
CA PHE A 225 -13.32 39.78 25.44
C PHE A 225 -14.13 38.57 24.93
N GLY A 226 -14.00 37.41 25.57
CA GLY A 226 -14.63 36.17 25.15
C GLY A 226 -13.89 35.49 23.99
N SER A 227 -14.00 34.16 23.93
CA SER A 227 -13.25 33.31 22.99
C SER A 227 -13.49 33.62 21.50
N ARG A 228 -14.68 34.11 21.16
CA ARG A 228 -15.03 34.48 19.77
C ARG A 228 -14.30 35.73 19.27
N VAL A 229 -14.08 36.73 20.13
CA VAL A 229 -13.40 37.97 19.73
C VAL A 229 -11.89 37.77 19.73
N ALA A 230 -11.36 36.99 20.67
CA ALA A 230 -9.95 36.63 20.74
C ALA A 230 -9.44 35.94 19.46
N GLY A 231 -10.22 35.00 18.90
CA GLY A 231 -9.85 34.28 17.66
C GLY A 231 -9.95 35.10 16.37
N VAL A 232 -10.68 36.22 16.37
CA VAL A 232 -10.77 37.14 15.23
C VAL A 232 -9.64 38.18 15.26
N MET A 233 -9.20 38.57 16.45
CA MET A 233 -8.13 39.55 16.65
C MET A 233 -6.71 38.96 16.66
N SER A 234 -6.52 37.68 16.99
CA SER A 234 -5.18 37.05 16.99
C SER A 234 -4.60 36.77 15.59
N GLY A 235 -5.20 37.35 14.55
CA GLY A 235 -4.88 37.08 13.15
C GLY A 235 -5.55 35.78 12.75
N GLY A 236 -6.51 35.87 11.82
CA GLY A 236 -7.08 34.68 11.21
C GLY A 236 -5.93 33.84 10.64
N LYS A 237 -5.60 32.72 11.30
CA LYS A 237 -4.82 31.66 10.67
C LYS A 237 -5.57 31.35 9.38
N GLU A 238 -5.03 31.77 8.23
CA GLU A 238 -5.49 31.27 6.94
C GLU A 238 -5.67 29.77 7.11
N LYS A 239 -6.88 29.25 6.84
CA LYS A 239 -7.09 27.82 6.79
C LYS A 239 -6.12 27.29 5.75
N LYS A 240 -4.96 26.79 6.18
CA LYS A 240 -3.97 26.18 5.31
C LYS A 240 -4.71 25.19 4.44
N ARG A 241 -4.65 25.39 3.12
CA ARG A 241 -5.22 24.47 2.14
C ARG A 241 -4.68 23.08 2.45
N ASP A 242 -5.59 22.14 2.69
CA ASP A 242 -5.26 20.74 2.86
C ASP A 242 -4.68 20.24 1.53
N ALA A 243 -3.36 20.01 1.49
CA ALA A 243 -2.65 19.60 0.28
C ALA A 243 -3.10 18.21 -0.22
N THR A 244 -3.83 17.45 0.61
CA THR A 244 -4.37 16.14 0.28
C THR A 244 -5.80 16.17 -0.24
N LYS A 245 -6.37 17.38 -0.43
CA LYS A 245 -7.72 17.57 -1.00
C LYS A 245 -7.67 18.19 -2.37
N TYR A 246 -8.42 17.62 -3.29
CA TYR A 246 -8.51 18.13 -4.65
C TYR A 246 -9.41 19.37 -4.70
N ASP A 247 -9.00 20.40 -5.45
CA ASP A 247 -9.84 21.59 -5.68
C ASP A 247 -10.84 21.31 -6.81
N ARG A 248 -12.03 20.79 -6.46
CA ARG A 248 -13.07 20.40 -7.42
C ARG A 248 -13.54 21.52 -8.35
N ARG A 249 -13.30 22.80 -8.03
CA ARG A 249 -13.58 23.92 -8.94
C ARG A 249 -12.76 23.87 -10.24
N LYS A 250 -11.69 23.08 -10.27
CA LYS A 250 -10.88 22.83 -11.47
C LYS A 250 -11.51 21.82 -12.45
N LEU A 251 -12.64 21.20 -12.07
CA LEU A 251 -13.39 20.27 -12.92
C LEU A 251 -14.44 20.98 -13.79
N ASN A 252 -14.68 22.27 -13.55
CA ASN A 252 -15.69 23.10 -14.22
C ASN A 252 -15.05 24.06 -15.24
#